data_AF-A0A074JX34-F1
#
_entry.id   AF-A0A074JX34-F1
#
_cell.length_a   1.000
_cell.length_b   1.000
_cell.length_c   1.000
_cell.angle_alpha   90.00
_cell.angle_beta   90.00
_cell.angle_gamma   90.00
#
_symmetry.space_group_name_H-M   'P 1'
#
loop_
_entity.id
_entity.type
_entity.pdbx_description
1 polymer ?
#
loop_
_entity_poly.entity_id
_entity_poly.type
_entity_poly.pdbx_seq_one_letter_code
_entity_poly.pdbx_strand_id
1 'polypeptide(L)'
;MIAPGTRQTVDLPVSVLSDHTPVSMSVHVIHGKADGPTMFVSAGIHGDEVIGVEIVRRLLRTPHLKSLRGTLIVIPILNAFGFINHARYLPDRRDLNRMFPGTPGSLLRIFHGRGDVVASGDLMAVVCDPFGENEQEITAPFDGIVVGRAVLPVVNEGDAIIHLARVQSMKRAEDAVGDLNDQLSDDPLFDEDEII
;
A
#
# COMPACT_ATOMS: atom_id res chain seq x y z
N MET A 1 0.78 -23.46 10.43
CA MET A 1 1.43 -22.91 9.21
C MET A 1 0.98 -23.72 8.00
N ILE A 2 0.79 -23.07 6.85
CA ILE A 2 0.33 -23.73 5.62
C ILE A 2 1.52 -24.38 4.92
N ALA A 3 1.38 -25.64 4.53
CA ALA A 3 2.47 -26.45 3.99
C ALA A 3 2.94 -25.98 2.59
N PRO A 4 4.23 -26.12 2.24
CA PRO A 4 4.73 -25.81 0.91
C PRO A 4 3.98 -26.54 -0.21
N GLY A 5 3.81 -25.87 -1.35
CA GLY A 5 3.11 -26.40 -2.52
C GLY A 5 1.59 -26.51 -2.38
N THR A 6 1.01 -26.00 -1.29
CA THR A 6 -0.43 -26.06 -1.04
C THR A 6 -1.11 -24.70 -1.18
N ARG A 7 -2.42 -24.76 -1.39
CA ARG A 7 -3.30 -23.60 -1.40
C ARG A 7 -4.42 -23.85 -0.40
N GLN A 8 -4.67 -22.88 0.46
CA GLN A 8 -5.74 -22.95 1.44
C GLN A 8 -6.46 -21.60 1.56
N THR A 9 -7.76 -21.65 1.81
CA THR A 9 -8.55 -20.49 2.21
C THR A 9 -8.81 -20.59 3.70
N VAL A 10 -8.58 -19.51 4.43
CA VAL A 10 -8.86 -19.36 5.85
C VAL A 10 -9.89 -18.26 6.00
N ASP A 11 -11.06 -18.60 6.53
CA ASP A 11 -12.11 -17.61 6.79
C ASP A 11 -11.91 -17.05 8.20
N LEU A 12 -11.60 -15.75 8.28
CA LEU A 12 -11.47 -15.03 9.54
C LEU A 12 -12.84 -14.50 9.95
N PRO A 13 -13.39 -14.89 11.11
CA PRO A 13 -14.62 -14.29 11.61
C PRO A 13 -14.36 -12.83 11.98
N VAL A 14 -15.10 -11.91 11.36
CA VAL A 14 -14.95 -10.47 11.59
C VAL A 14 -15.97 -9.99 12.62
N SER A 15 -17.25 -10.29 12.41
CA SER A 15 -18.35 -9.92 13.31
C SER A 15 -19.65 -10.58 12.82
N VAL A 16 -20.81 -10.17 13.34
CA VAL A 16 -22.16 -10.59 12.92
C VAL A 16 -22.98 -9.37 12.49
N LEU A 17 -23.89 -9.56 11.54
CA LEU A 17 -24.90 -8.57 11.17
C LEU A 17 -26.01 -8.50 12.24
N SER A 18 -26.89 -7.50 12.13
CA SER A 18 -27.99 -7.26 13.07
C SER A 18 -29.00 -8.40 13.17
N ASP A 19 -29.06 -9.25 12.15
CA ASP A 19 -29.90 -10.46 12.08
C ASP A 19 -29.17 -11.72 12.57
N HIS A 20 -27.99 -11.55 13.19
CA HIS A 20 -27.08 -12.61 13.62
C HIS A 20 -26.42 -13.41 12.48
N THR A 21 -26.52 -12.95 11.22
CA THR A 21 -25.77 -13.56 10.11
C THR A 21 -24.26 -13.33 10.32
N PRO A 22 -23.42 -14.38 10.35
CA PRO A 22 -21.98 -14.23 10.54
C PRO A 22 -21.31 -13.62 9.31
N VAL A 23 -20.43 -12.65 9.54
CA VAL A 23 -19.59 -12.02 8.52
C VAL A 23 -18.16 -12.49 8.70
N SER A 24 -17.63 -13.11 7.66
CA SER A 24 -16.24 -13.57 7.61
C SER A 24 -15.50 -12.91 6.45
N MET A 25 -14.19 -12.80 6.62
CA MET A 25 -13.24 -12.31 5.62
C MET A 25 -12.37 -13.48 5.17
N SER A 26 -12.40 -13.78 3.88
CA SER A 26 -11.61 -14.89 3.33
C SER A 26 -10.18 -14.48 3.03
N VAL A 27 -9.23 -15.17 3.64
CA VAL A 27 -7.80 -15.05 3.39
C VAL A 27 -7.35 -16.25 2.57
N HIS A 28 -6.88 -16.01 1.34
CA HIS A 28 -6.28 -17.05 0.52
C HIS A 28 -4.76 -17.07 0.72
N VAL A 29 -4.22 -18.23 1.04
CA VAL A 29 -2.78 -18.43 1.18
C VAL A 29 -2.34 -19.46 0.14
N ILE A 30 -1.42 -19.05 -0.72
CA ILE A 30 -0.80 -19.89 -1.73
C ILE A 30 0.68 -20.00 -1.38
N HIS A 31 1.11 -21.18 -0.95
CA HIS A 31 2.50 -21.45 -0.62
C HIS A 31 3.14 -22.19 -1.79
N GLY A 32 4.14 -21.56 -2.42
CA GLY A 32 4.97 -22.17 -3.46
C GLY A 32 5.70 -23.43 -2.97
N LYS A 33 6.19 -24.24 -3.90
CA LYS A 33 6.98 -25.45 -3.58
C LYS A 33 8.43 -25.14 -3.18
N ALA A 34 8.92 -23.98 -3.59
CA ALA A 34 10.28 -23.53 -3.37
C ALA A 34 10.28 -22.22 -2.60
N ASP A 35 11.32 -22.02 -1.79
CA ASP A 35 11.48 -20.84 -0.96
C ASP A 35 11.58 -19.55 -1.79
N GLY A 36 11.11 -18.47 -1.18
CA GLY A 36 11.02 -17.14 -1.76
C GLY A 36 10.34 -16.15 -0.82
N PRO A 37 10.13 -14.90 -1.26
CA PRO A 37 9.53 -13.85 -0.43
C PRO A 37 8.06 -14.13 -0.10
N THR A 38 7.56 -13.49 0.96
CA THR A 38 6.12 -13.45 1.26
C THR A 38 5.55 -12.13 0.75
N MET A 39 4.49 -12.20 -0.05
CA MET A 39 3.78 -11.04 -0.59
C MET A 39 2.33 -11.04 -0.11
N PHE A 40 1.84 -9.87 0.31
CA PHE A 40 0.45 -9.64 0.68
C PHE A 40 -0.24 -8.79 -0.39
N VAL A 41 -1.43 -9.20 -0.82
CA VAL A 41 -2.25 -8.47 -1.80
C VAL A 41 -3.67 -8.37 -1.27
N SER A 42 -4.19 -7.15 -1.13
CA SER A 42 -5.57 -6.91 -0.71
C SER A 42 -6.33 -6.01 -1.66
N ALA A 43 -7.65 -6.14 -1.66
CA ALA A 43 -8.58 -5.26 -2.34
C ALA A 43 -9.87 -5.08 -1.53
N GLY A 44 -10.79 -4.25 -2.03
CA GLY A 44 -12.07 -4.01 -1.39
C GLY A 44 -11.95 -3.40 0.00
N ILE A 45 -11.02 -2.43 0.16
CA ILE A 45 -10.94 -1.62 1.39
C ILE A 45 -12.17 -0.72 1.48
N HIS A 46 -12.59 -0.15 0.36
CA HIS A 46 -13.91 0.42 0.19
C HIS A 46 -14.82 -0.61 -0.50
N GLY A 47 -16.05 -0.74 -0.01
CA GLY A 47 -16.98 -1.76 -0.49
C GLY A 47 -17.61 -1.50 -1.86
N ASP A 48 -17.51 -0.26 -2.33
CA ASP A 48 -17.97 0.20 -3.65
C ASP A 48 -16.89 0.09 -4.74
N GLU A 49 -15.66 -0.29 -4.39
CA GLU A 49 -14.53 -0.44 -5.32
C GLU A 49 -14.38 -1.88 -5.86
N VAL A 50 -15.31 -2.31 -6.71
CA VAL A 50 -15.37 -3.71 -7.21
C VAL A 50 -14.25 -4.11 -8.19
N ILE A 51 -13.59 -3.14 -8.84
CA ILE A 51 -12.59 -3.41 -9.88
C ILE A 51 -11.37 -4.12 -9.30
N GLY A 52 -10.84 -3.62 -8.18
CA GLY A 52 -9.70 -4.24 -7.50
C GLY A 52 -10.03 -5.66 -7.03
N VAL A 53 -11.26 -5.87 -6.55
CA VAL A 53 -11.74 -7.19 -6.13
C VAL A 53 -11.68 -8.18 -7.30
N GLU A 54 -12.16 -7.79 -8.49
CA GLU A 54 -12.15 -8.68 -9.66
C GLU A 54 -10.71 -8.94 -10.18
N ILE A 55 -9.83 -7.95 -10.17
CA ILE A 55 -8.41 -8.14 -10.52
C ILE A 55 -7.78 -9.19 -9.60
N VAL A 56 -7.99 -9.07 -8.29
CA VAL A 56 -7.47 -10.02 -7.31
C VAL A 56 -8.11 -11.41 -7.47
N ARG A 57 -9.41 -11.51 -7.79
CA ARG A 57 -10.07 -12.78 -8.10
C ARG A 57 -9.49 -13.44 -9.37
N ARG A 58 -9.11 -12.66 -10.38
CA ARG A 58 -8.43 -13.18 -11.58
C ARG A 58 -7.02 -13.65 -11.28
N LEU A 59 -6.24 -12.88 -10.49
CA LEU A 59 -4.92 -13.28 -10.00
C LEU A 59 -4.99 -14.66 -9.33
N LEU A 60 -5.98 -14.89 -8.46
CA LEU A 60 -6.21 -16.17 -7.78
C LEU A 60 -6.54 -17.33 -8.71
N ARG A 61 -6.90 -17.08 -9.98
CA ARG A 61 -7.20 -18.10 -11.00
C ARG A 61 -6.08 -18.24 -12.04
N THR A 62 -5.06 -17.38 -12.00
CA THR A 62 -3.98 -17.37 -12.98
C THR A 62 -3.14 -18.66 -12.87
N PRO A 63 -2.83 -19.33 -14.00
CA PRO A 63 -2.03 -20.56 -14.00
C PRO A 63 -0.59 -20.36 -13.50
N HIS A 64 -0.05 -19.14 -13.62
CA HIS A 64 1.29 -18.76 -13.14
C HIS A 64 1.49 -18.97 -11.63
N LEU A 65 0.41 -19.03 -10.83
CA LEU A 65 0.53 -19.34 -9.39
C LEU A 65 1.05 -20.77 -9.13
N LYS A 66 0.96 -21.69 -10.10
CA LYS A 66 1.51 -23.05 -9.98
C LYS A 66 3.04 -23.07 -9.90
N SER A 67 3.70 -22.05 -10.44
CA SER A 67 5.16 -21.88 -10.43
C SER A 67 5.63 -20.84 -9.42
N LEU A 68 4.76 -20.42 -8.48
CA LEU A 68 5.10 -19.46 -7.43
C LEU A 68 6.25 -19.98 -6.56
N ARG A 69 7.17 -19.07 -6.23
CA ARG A 69 8.22 -19.25 -5.21
C ARG A 69 7.94 -18.33 -4.03
N GLY A 70 8.02 -18.84 -2.81
CA GLY A 70 7.60 -18.12 -1.60
C GLY A 70 6.10 -18.24 -1.32
N THR A 71 5.53 -17.26 -0.63
CA THR A 71 4.12 -17.29 -0.18
C THR A 71 3.35 -16.06 -0.66
N LEU A 72 2.16 -16.28 -1.21
CA LEU A 72 1.22 -15.21 -1.56
C LEU A 72 0.01 -15.28 -0.62
N ILE A 73 -0.23 -14.20 0.12
CA ILE A 73 -1.41 -14.02 0.98
C ILE A 73 -2.31 -13.01 0.30
N VAL A 74 -3.59 -13.36 0.13
CA VAL A 74 -4.54 -12.55 -0.64
C VAL A 74 -5.85 -12.38 0.11
N ILE A 75 -6.30 -11.14 0.26
CA ILE A 75 -7.64 -10.81 0.78
C ILE A 75 -8.39 -9.99 -0.26
N PRO A 76 -9.26 -10.62 -1.07
CA PRO A 76 -9.95 -9.91 -2.15
C PRO A 76 -10.93 -8.83 -1.65
N ILE A 77 -11.51 -9.02 -0.46
CA ILE A 77 -12.49 -8.12 0.14
C ILE A 77 -12.08 -7.92 1.60
N LEU A 78 -11.47 -6.78 1.90
CA LEU A 78 -11.02 -6.44 3.26
C LEU A 78 -12.18 -5.88 4.09
N ASN A 79 -13.01 -5.01 3.50
CA ASN A 79 -14.23 -4.47 4.12
C ASN A 79 -15.47 -5.26 3.70
N ALA A 80 -15.65 -6.45 4.29
CA ALA A 80 -16.80 -7.31 3.99
C ALA A 80 -18.16 -6.61 4.23
N PHE A 81 -18.26 -5.76 5.27
CA PHE A 81 -19.47 -4.99 5.56
C PHE A 81 -19.78 -3.96 4.49
N GLY A 82 -18.79 -3.13 4.11
CA GLY A 82 -18.94 -2.16 3.05
C GLY A 82 -19.31 -2.84 1.74
N PHE A 83 -18.69 -3.98 1.43
CA PHE A 83 -18.94 -4.70 0.18
C PHE A 83 -20.38 -5.23 0.08
N ILE A 84 -20.92 -5.82 1.17
CA ILE A 84 -22.32 -6.28 1.23
C ILE A 84 -23.30 -5.11 1.05
N ASN A 85 -22.95 -3.93 1.56
CA ASN A 85 -23.80 -2.74 1.54
C ASN A 85 -23.50 -1.77 0.39
N HIS A 86 -22.62 -2.12 -0.54
CA HIS A 86 -22.13 -1.23 -1.62
C HIS A 86 -21.68 0.15 -1.11
N ALA A 87 -20.96 0.16 0.01
CA ALA A 87 -20.59 1.36 0.73
C ALA A 87 -19.09 1.47 0.95
N ARG A 88 -18.58 2.70 0.86
CA ARG A 88 -17.20 3.03 1.20
C ARG A 88 -16.83 2.73 2.66
N TYR A 89 -17.76 3.02 3.57
CA TYR A 89 -17.51 3.04 5.01
C TYR A 89 -17.93 1.74 5.71
N LEU A 90 -17.43 1.53 6.93
CA LEU A 90 -17.94 0.55 7.87
C LEU A 90 -19.35 0.96 8.39
N PRO A 91 -20.11 0.05 9.04
CA PRO A 91 -21.45 0.37 9.54
C PRO A 91 -21.51 1.57 10.50
N ASP A 92 -20.42 1.85 11.20
CA ASP A 92 -20.25 3.01 12.10
C ASP A 92 -19.72 4.26 11.39
N ARG A 93 -19.72 4.26 10.05
CA ARG A 93 -19.27 5.34 9.16
C ARG A 93 -17.76 5.59 9.17
N ARG A 94 -16.95 4.73 9.80
CA ARG A 94 -15.50 4.84 9.71
C ARG A 94 -15.00 4.41 8.33
N ASP A 95 -14.00 5.12 7.82
CA ASP A 95 -13.29 4.74 6.59
C ASP A 95 -12.16 3.77 6.98
N LEU A 96 -12.27 2.50 6.58
CA LEU A 96 -11.29 1.46 6.93
C LEU A 96 -9.87 1.85 6.49
N ASN A 97 -9.72 2.56 5.37
CA ASN A 97 -8.42 3.00 4.87
C ASN A 97 -7.76 4.08 5.76
N ARG A 98 -8.52 4.66 6.71
CA ARG A 98 -8.04 5.59 7.73
C ARG A 98 -7.92 4.95 9.11
N MET A 99 -8.30 3.68 9.22
CA MET A 99 -8.22 2.90 10.45
C MET A 99 -6.98 2.02 10.50
N PHE A 100 -6.23 1.92 9.40
CA PHE A 100 -4.92 1.28 9.46
C PHE A 100 -4.00 2.10 10.34
N PRO A 101 -3.30 1.44 11.26
CA PRO A 101 -3.33 0.08 11.78
C PRO A 101 -4.18 -0.03 13.07
N GLY A 102 -4.78 1.08 13.55
CA GLY A 102 -5.38 1.21 14.89
C GLY A 102 -4.42 1.89 15.87
N THR A 103 -4.94 2.46 16.97
CA THR A 103 -4.24 3.42 17.87
C THR A 103 -2.88 2.97 18.44
N PRO A 104 -1.93 3.90 18.74
CA PRO A 104 -1.94 5.36 18.49
C PRO A 104 -1.11 5.79 17.26
N GLY A 105 -1.67 6.75 16.52
CA GLY A 105 -1.00 7.41 15.40
C GLY A 105 -0.08 8.55 15.83
N SER A 106 0.96 8.76 15.03
CA SER A 106 1.98 9.79 15.17
C SER A 106 1.94 10.69 13.94
N LEU A 107 2.26 11.97 14.12
CA LEU A 107 2.31 12.97 13.07
C LEU A 107 3.52 12.73 12.17
N LEU A 108 3.28 12.59 10.86
CA LEU A 108 4.33 12.44 9.86
C LEU A 108 4.67 13.78 9.21
N ARG A 109 5.96 14.10 9.19
CA ARG A 109 6.53 15.22 8.43
C ARG A 109 7.53 14.67 7.43
N ILE A 110 7.29 14.89 6.14
CA ILE A 110 8.18 14.46 5.06
C ILE A 110 8.95 15.66 4.53
N PHE A 111 10.25 15.49 4.32
CA PHE A 111 11.15 16.55 3.82
C PHE A 111 11.47 16.42 2.33
N HIS A 112 11.24 15.25 1.74
CA HIS A 112 11.55 14.97 0.33
C HIS A 112 10.29 14.64 -0.49
N GLY A 113 10.17 15.29 -1.64
CA GLY A 113 9.10 15.15 -2.62
C GLY A 113 9.28 13.92 -3.53
N ARG A 114 8.28 13.67 -4.38
CA ARG A 114 8.41 12.65 -5.44
C ARG A 114 9.37 13.16 -6.50
N GLY A 115 10.28 12.32 -6.96
CA GLY A 115 11.32 12.68 -7.91
C GLY A 115 12.63 13.12 -7.23
N ASP A 116 12.59 13.50 -5.96
CA ASP A 116 13.80 13.88 -5.22
C ASP A 116 14.79 12.71 -5.17
N VAL A 117 16.06 13.02 -5.44
CA VAL A 117 17.17 12.10 -5.30
C VAL A 117 17.74 12.26 -3.89
N VAL A 118 17.92 11.16 -3.17
CA VAL A 118 18.42 11.12 -1.78
C VAL A 118 19.63 10.22 -1.67
N ALA A 119 20.62 10.64 -0.89
CA ALA A 119 21.79 9.85 -0.56
C ALA A 119 21.54 8.97 0.67
N SER A 120 22.27 7.86 0.78
CA SER A 120 22.26 7.02 1.97
C SER A 120 22.56 7.83 3.24
N GLY A 121 21.65 7.78 4.20
CA GLY A 121 21.72 8.52 5.47
C GLY A 121 20.91 9.82 5.49
N ASP A 122 20.40 10.29 4.36
CA ASP A 122 19.60 11.53 4.33
C ASP A 122 18.29 11.37 5.12
N LEU A 123 17.94 12.40 5.91
CA LEU A 123 16.69 12.42 6.68
C LEU A 123 15.51 12.67 5.74
N MET A 124 14.71 11.63 5.50
CA MET A 124 13.61 11.71 4.56
C MET A 124 12.30 12.15 5.23
N ALA A 125 12.06 11.70 6.46
CA ALA A 125 10.87 12.04 7.22
C ALA A 125 11.09 11.92 8.74
N VAL A 126 10.20 12.53 9.51
CA VAL A 126 10.09 12.37 10.95
C VAL A 126 8.67 11.98 11.32
N VAL A 127 8.55 11.03 12.24
CA VAL A 127 7.29 10.63 12.86
C VAL A 127 7.33 11.10 14.32
N CYS A 128 6.42 11.98 14.73
CA CYS A 128 6.37 12.49 16.09
C CYS A 128 5.04 12.18 16.79
N ASP A 129 5.06 12.00 18.11
CA ASP A 129 3.81 11.83 18.85
C ASP A 129 2.92 13.10 18.77
N PRO A 130 1.62 13.01 19.11
CA PRO A 130 0.71 14.16 19.04
C PRO A 130 1.10 15.36 19.91
N PHE A 131 1.99 15.18 20.89
CA PHE A 131 2.47 16.22 21.81
C PHE A 131 3.85 16.76 21.42
N GLY A 132 4.50 16.15 20.42
CA GLY A 132 5.84 16.50 19.94
C GLY A 132 6.96 16.15 20.92
N GLU A 133 6.71 15.25 21.89
CA GLU A 133 7.69 14.92 22.93
C GLU A 133 8.70 13.86 22.47
N ASN A 134 8.28 12.98 21.57
CA ASN A 134 9.12 11.97 20.95
C ASN A 134 9.12 12.11 19.43
N GLU A 135 10.32 12.09 18.84
CA GLU A 135 10.51 12.11 17.39
C GLU A 135 11.31 10.87 16.96
N GLN A 136 10.82 10.20 15.92
CA GLN A 136 11.50 9.11 15.25
C GLN A 136 11.89 9.54 13.84
N GLU A 137 13.19 9.50 13.56
CA GLU A 137 13.76 9.83 12.26
C GLU A 137 13.69 8.65 11.30
N ILE A 138 13.39 8.95 10.03
CA ILE A 138 13.39 8.00 8.92
C ILE A 138 14.45 8.46 7.92
N THR A 139 15.58 7.75 7.88
CA THR A 139 16.70 8.04 7.00
C THR A 139 16.73 7.11 5.78
N ALA A 140 17.29 7.59 4.67
CA ALA A 140 17.48 6.79 3.47
C ALA A 140 18.46 5.63 3.74
N PRO A 141 18.05 4.36 3.54
CA PRO A 141 18.95 3.22 3.77
C PRO A 141 19.96 3.00 2.64
N PHE A 142 19.82 3.70 1.52
CA PHE A 142 20.70 3.66 0.35
C PHE A 142 20.40 4.84 -0.57
N ASP A 143 21.31 5.12 -1.49
CA ASP A 143 21.14 6.09 -2.58
C ASP A 143 19.95 5.73 -3.47
N GLY A 144 19.02 6.67 -3.66
CA GLY A 144 17.78 6.38 -4.37
C GLY A 144 16.98 7.60 -4.82
N ILE A 145 15.90 7.33 -5.55
CA ILE A 145 14.89 8.32 -5.94
C ILE A 145 13.60 8.02 -5.16
N VAL A 146 12.98 9.06 -4.60
CA VAL A 146 11.66 8.96 -3.97
C VAL A 146 10.60 8.79 -5.05
N VAL A 147 10.07 7.58 -5.20
CA VAL A 147 9.03 7.26 -6.20
C VAL A 147 7.64 7.59 -5.69
N GLY A 148 7.43 7.42 -4.39
CA GLY A 148 6.13 7.63 -3.76
C GLY A 148 6.31 8.00 -2.29
N ARG A 149 5.38 8.79 -1.78
CA ARG A 149 5.35 9.18 -0.37
C ARG A 149 3.92 9.24 0.13
N ALA A 150 3.75 9.03 1.44
CA ALA A 150 2.50 9.30 2.12
C ALA A 150 2.16 10.81 2.03
N VAL A 151 0.87 11.10 1.90
CA VAL A 151 0.30 12.45 1.91
C VAL A 151 -0.58 12.70 3.14
N LEU A 152 -0.75 11.67 3.97
CA LEU A 152 -1.51 11.78 5.21
C LEU A 152 -0.58 12.26 6.35
N PRO A 153 -0.99 13.28 7.11
CA PRO A 153 -0.17 13.84 8.19
C PRO A 153 -0.15 12.97 9.45
N VAL A 154 -1.00 11.94 9.52
CA VAL A 154 -1.03 10.97 10.62
C VAL A 154 -0.69 9.60 10.04
N VAL A 155 0.34 8.97 10.61
CA VAL A 155 0.80 7.62 10.24
C VAL A 155 1.03 6.79 11.48
N ASN A 156 1.22 5.50 11.28
CA ASN A 156 1.30 4.56 12.35
C ASN A 156 2.31 3.45 12.03
N GLU A 157 2.52 2.56 12.99
CA GLU A 157 3.46 1.46 12.85
C GLU A 157 3.06 0.52 11.70
N GLY A 158 3.97 0.34 10.74
CA GLY A 158 3.78 -0.49 9.56
C GLY A 158 3.26 0.24 8.31
N ASP A 159 2.90 1.53 8.40
CA ASP A 159 2.53 2.32 7.24
C ASP A 159 3.72 2.50 6.29
N ALA A 160 3.48 2.35 4.98
CA ALA A 160 4.45 2.70 3.96
C ALA A 160 4.54 4.23 3.84
N ILE A 161 5.59 4.80 4.41
CA ILE A 161 5.78 6.26 4.47
C ILE A 161 6.46 6.77 3.19
N ILE A 162 7.49 6.07 2.72
CA ILE A 162 8.26 6.41 1.51
C ILE A 162 8.56 5.14 0.71
N HIS A 163 8.34 5.21 -0.60
CA HIS A 163 8.78 4.23 -1.59
C HIS A 163 10.06 4.74 -2.25
N LEU A 164 11.18 4.08 -1.95
CA LEU A 164 12.51 4.46 -2.45
C LEU A 164 12.98 3.46 -3.51
N ALA A 165 13.28 3.97 -4.72
CA ALA A 165 13.93 3.17 -5.76
C ALA A 165 15.45 3.33 -5.67
N ARG A 166 16.16 2.21 -5.54
CA ARG A 166 17.62 2.20 -5.47
C ARG A 166 18.24 2.61 -6.81
N VAL A 167 19.25 3.47 -6.77
CA VAL A 167 20.01 3.87 -7.96
C VAL A 167 21.46 3.36 -7.88
N GLN A 168 22.06 3.12 -9.04
CA GLN A 168 23.48 2.74 -9.14
C GLN A 168 24.40 3.95 -9.32
N SER A 169 23.86 5.11 -9.68
CA SER A 169 24.59 6.36 -9.93
C SER A 169 23.66 7.54 -9.69
N MET A 170 24.00 8.38 -8.70
CA MET A 170 23.24 9.58 -8.36
C MET A 170 23.17 10.57 -9.53
N LYS A 171 24.31 10.79 -10.21
CA LYS A 171 24.38 11.68 -11.37
C LYS A 171 23.40 11.28 -12.48
N ARG A 172 23.37 9.99 -12.84
CA ARG A 172 22.42 9.50 -13.86
C ARG A 172 20.97 9.60 -13.42
N ALA A 173 20.71 9.48 -12.12
CA ALA A 173 19.38 9.60 -11.55
C ALA A 173 18.88 11.05 -11.62
N GLU A 174 19.73 12.02 -11.25
CA GLU A 174 19.47 13.45 -11.37
C GLU A 174 19.21 13.85 -12.83
N ASP A 175 20.08 13.42 -13.75
CA ASP A 175 19.93 13.69 -15.19
C ASP A 175 18.58 13.14 -15.70
N ALA A 176 18.22 11.90 -15.35
CA ALA A 176 16.98 11.25 -15.80
C ALA A 176 15.71 11.88 -15.21
N VAL A 177 15.75 12.35 -13.96
CA VAL A 177 14.62 13.07 -13.34
C VAL A 177 14.46 14.44 -13.99
N GLY A 178 15.57 15.14 -14.26
CA GLY A 178 15.56 16.40 -14.99
C GLY A 178 14.92 16.25 -16.37
N ASP A 179 15.42 15.31 -17.17
CA ASP A 179 14.90 15.04 -18.53
C ASP A 179 13.39 14.71 -18.54
N LEU A 180 12.90 13.98 -17.53
CA LEU A 180 11.49 13.63 -17.40
C LEU A 180 10.62 14.83 -17.02
N ASN A 181 11.13 15.69 -16.12
CA ASN A 181 10.41 16.88 -15.68
C ASN A 181 10.29 17.91 -16.82
N ASP A 182 11.34 18.05 -17.63
CA ASP A 182 11.33 18.89 -18.83
C ASP A 182 10.29 18.37 -19.85
N GLN A 183 10.26 17.06 -20.10
CA GLN A 183 9.27 16.45 -21.00
C GLN A 183 7.81 16.61 -20.53
N LEU A 184 7.56 16.52 -19.22
CA LEU A 184 6.23 16.73 -18.65
C LEU A 184 5.79 18.19 -18.72
N SER A 185 6.74 19.12 -18.63
CA SER A 185 6.49 20.57 -18.73
C SER A 185 6.21 20.98 -20.18
N ASP A 186 6.82 20.29 -21.15
CA ASP A 186 6.63 20.52 -22.59
C ASP A 186 5.41 19.77 -23.17
N ASP A 187 4.68 18.98 -22.38
CA ASP A 187 3.51 18.24 -22.84
C ASP A 187 2.26 19.16 -22.85
N PRO A 188 1.61 19.37 -24.01
CA PRO A 188 0.44 20.24 -24.15
C PRO A 188 -0.73 19.89 -23.22
N LEU A 189 -0.79 18.65 -22.72
CA LEU A 189 -1.81 18.22 -21.76
C LEU A 189 -1.70 18.93 -20.40
N PHE A 190 -0.51 19.44 -20.05
CA PHE A 190 -0.22 20.11 -18.78
C PHE A 190 0.09 21.61 -18.96
N ASP A 191 -0.10 22.16 -20.17
CA ASP A 191 -0.01 23.58 -20.43
C ASP A 191 -1.23 24.30 -19.82
N GLU A 192 -1.03 25.02 -18.72
CA GLU A 192 -2.12 25.68 -17.96
C GLU A 192 -2.82 26.82 -18.75
N ASP A 193 -2.31 27.18 -19.93
CA ASP A 193 -2.86 28.22 -20.79
C ASP A 193 -4.00 27.74 -21.75
N GLU A 194 -4.33 26.44 -21.79
CA GLU A 194 -5.32 25.86 -22.74
C GLU A 194 -6.67 25.38 -22.14
N ILE A 195 -7.09 25.86 -20.96
CA ILE A 195 -8.45 25.58 -20.46
C ILE A 195 -9.41 26.72 -20.83
N ILE A 196 -10.14 26.57 -21.95
CA ILE A 196 -11.31 27.37 -22.35
C ILE A 196 -12.60 26.74 -21.82
#